data_AF-A0A345DE94-F1
#
_entry.id   AF-A0A345DE94-F1
#
_cell.length_a   1.000
_cell.length_b   1.000
_cell.length_c   1.000
_cell.angle_alpha   90.00
_cell.angle_beta   90.00
_cell.angle_gamma   90.00
#
_symmetry.space_group_name_H-M   'P 1'
#
loop_
_entity.id
_entity.type
_entity.pdbx_description
1 polymer ?
#
loop_
_entity_poly.entity_id
_entity_poly.type
_entity_poly.pdbx_seq_one_letter_code
_entity_poly.pdbx_strand_id
1 'polypeptide(L)'
;MGAIEQTIADAVRAGITEAVKPLQDDIAWLRKIIESKNEPADERVKQKDLPAKLGDVGLTKLRKTLGLNGAPKPDALGLYSVKACRTFIDNLPSDSASKKAEN
;
A
#
# COMPACT_ATOMS: atom_id res chain seq x y z
N MET A 1 1.13 -37.85 41.12
CA MET A 1 0.20 -36.76 40.80
C MET A 1 -1.16 -37.18 41.32
N GLY A 2 -1.63 -36.55 42.39
CA GLY A 2 -2.91 -36.86 43.03
C GLY A 2 -4.10 -36.31 42.25
N ALA A 3 -5.29 -36.85 42.49
CA ALA A 3 -6.53 -36.46 41.80
C ALA A 3 -6.84 -34.95 41.89
N ILE A 4 -6.45 -34.30 43.00
CA ILE A 4 -6.61 -32.85 43.20
C ILE A 4 -5.68 -32.07 42.28
N GLU A 5 -4.42 -32.48 42.15
CA GLU A 5 -3.43 -31.83 41.29
C GLU A 5 -3.82 -31.95 39.81
N GLN A 6 -4.40 -33.09 39.42
CA GLN A 6 -4.96 -33.30 38.09
C GLN A 6 -6.17 -32.38 37.82
N THR A 7 -7.09 -32.28 38.79
CA THR A 7 -8.29 -31.44 38.68
C THR A 7 -7.94 -29.96 38.56
N ILE A 8 -6.97 -29.48 39.34
CA ILE A 8 -6.47 -28.11 39.26
C ILE A 8 -5.80 -27.85 37.90
N ALA A 9 -4.97 -28.78 37.42
CA ALA A 9 -4.32 -28.66 36.12
C ALA A 9 -5.32 -28.57 34.97
N ASP A 10 -6.40 -29.36 35.01
CA ASP A 10 -7.42 -29.36 33.97
C ASP A 10 -8.30 -28.10 34.02
N ALA A 11 -8.62 -27.59 35.22
CA ALA A 11 -9.33 -26.32 35.38
C ALA A 11 -8.52 -25.11 34.88
N VAL A 12 -7.23 -25.06 35.21
CA VAL A 12 -6.32 -24.00 34.74
C VAL A 12 -6.14 -24.09 33.22
N ARG A 13 -5.97 -25.29 32.67
CA ARG A 13 -5.83 -25.50 31.22
C ARG A 13 -7.08 -25.04 30.47
N ALA A 14 -8.27 -25.42 30.95
CA ALA A 14 -9.54 -25.00 30.36
C ALA A 14 -9.71 -23.47 30.40
N GLY A 15 -9.41 -22.84 31.53
CA GLY A 15 -9.49 -21.38 31.68
C GLY A 15 -8.53 -20.63 30.74
N ILE A 16 -7.30 -21.13 30.58
CA ILE A 16 -6.32 -20.55 29.64
C ILE A 16 -6.80 -20.74 28.20
N THR A 17 -7.32 -21.92 27.83
CA THR A 17 -7.82 -22.17 26.48
C THR A 17 -9.00 -21.26 26.13
N GLU A 18 -9.97 -21.10 27.03
CA GLU A 18 -11.12 -20.21 26.82
C GLU A 18 -10.70 -18.73 26.73
N ALA A 19 -9.66 -18.30 27.45
CA ALA A 19 -9.15 -16.93 27.38
C ALA A 19 -8.31 -16.65 26.13
N VAL A 20 -7.56 -17.64 25.64
CA VAL A 20 -6.64 -17.48 24.50
C VAL A 20 -7.36 -17.63 23.16
N LYS A 21 -8.44 -18.40 23.09
CA LYS A 21 -9.16 -18.68 21.85
C LYS A 21 -9.75 -17.42 21.17
N PRO A 22 -10.39 -16.48 21.88
CA PRO A 22 -10.84 -15.22 21.28
C PRO A 22 -9.70 -14.39 20.69
N LEU A 23 -8.54 -14.34 21.36
CA LEU A 23 -7.36 -13.62 20.88
C LEU A 23 -6.79 -14.26 19.61
N GLN A 24 -6.83 -15.59 19.49
CA GLN A 24 -6.41 -16.30 18.28
C GLN A 24 -7.35 -16.00 17.10
N ASP A 25 -8.66 -15.94 17.35
CA ASP A 25 -9.66 -15.59 16.33
C ASP A 25 -9.49 -14.14 15.86
N ASP A 26 -9.24 -13.20 16.78
CA ASP A 26 -8.94 -11.79 16.46
C ASP A 26 -7.66 -11.66 15.62
N ILE A 27 -6.59 -12.39 15.97
CA ILE A 27 -5.35 -12.40 15.18
C ILE A 27 -5.59 -12.96 13.78
N ALA A 28 -6.37 -14.03 13.64
CA ALA A 28 -6.71 -14.61 12.35
C ALA A 28 -7.54 -13.64 11.49
N TRP A 29 -8.48 -12.92 12.11
CA TRP A 29 -9.26 -11.87 11.45
C TRP A 29 -8.38 -10.69 11.01
N LEU A 30 -7.50 -10.19 11.88
CA LEU A 30 -6.56 -9.12 11.55
C LEU A 30 -5.62 -9.53 10.40
N ARG A 31 -5.12 -10.78 10.39
CA ARG A 31 -4.32 -11.31 9.28
C ARG A 31 -5.08 -11.30 7.96
N LYS A 32 -6.34 -11.77 7.96
CA LYS A 32 -7.20 -11.71 6.76
C LYS A 32 -7.42 -10.28 6.29
N ILE A 33 -7.61 -9.33 7.20
CA ILE A 33 -7.73 -7.91 6.82
C ILE A 33 -6.44 -7.39 6.19
N ILE A 34 -5.28 -7.67 6.79
CA ILE A 34 -3.98 -7.24 6.26
C ILE A 34 -3.72 -7.86 4.87
N GLU A 35 -4.01 -9.15 4.71
CA GLU A 35 -3.89 -9.85 3.42
C GLU A 35 -4.90 -9.35 2.38
N SER A 36 -6.14 -9.00 2.79
CA SER A 36 -7.12 -8.40 1.88
C SER A 36 -6.76 -6.97 1.47
N LYS A 37 -5.98 -6.28 2.31
CA LYS A 37 -5.39 -4.96 2.06
C LYS A 37 -4.01 -5.04 1.41
N ASN A 38 -3.60 -6.20 0.91
CA ASN A 38 -2.36 -6.42 0.16
C ASN A 38 -2.44 -5.73 -1.23
N GLU A 39 -2.78 -4.44 -1.25
CA GLU A 39 -2.23 -3.55 -2.25
C GLU A 39 -0.71 -3.64 -2.13
N PRO A 40 0.03 -3.97 -3.21
CA PRO A 40 1.48 -3.94 -3.15
C PRO A 40 1.89 -2.58 -2.62
N ALA A 41 2.66 -2.59 -1.53
CA ALA A 41 3.10 -1.38 -0.86
C ALA A 41 3.64 -0.42 -1.92
N ASP A 42 2.95 0.73 -2.05
CA ASP A 42 3.29 1.68 -3.09
C ASP A 42 4.73 2.16 -2.87
N GLU A 43 5.58 1.83 -3.83
CA GLU A 43 7.00 2.13 -3.74
C GLU A 43 7.18 3.65 -3.76
N ARG A 44 7.79 4.19 -2.70
CA ARG A 44 8.09 5.62 -2.57
C ARG A 44 9.56 5.87 -2.77
N VAL A 45 9.88 6.71 -3.74
CA VAL A 45 11.27 6.97 -4.16
C VAL A 45 11.54 8.46 -4.27
N LYS A 46 12.82 8.86 -4.17
CA LYS A 46 13.21 10.24 -4.43
C LYS A 46 13.07 10.55 -5.91
N GLN A 47 12.88 11.83 -6.25
CA GLN A 47 12.73 12.27 -7.65
C GLN A 47 13.87 11.80 -8.57
N LYS A 48 15.10 11.71 -8.03
CA LYS A 48 16.28 11.22 -8.76
C LYS A 48 16.20 9.74 -9.16
N ASP A 49 15.41 8.94 -8.43
CA ASP A 49 15.29 7.49 -8.61
C ASP A 49 14.03 7.13 -9.42
N LEU A 50 13.12 8.09 -9.65
CA LEU A 50 11.96 7.94 -10.54
C LEU A 50 12.30 7.47 -11.97
N PRO A 51 13.35 7.94 -12.68
CA PRO A 51 13.66 7.43 -14.02
C PRO A 51 13.89 5.92 -14.05
N ALA A 52 14.55 5.37 -13.02
CA ALA A 52 14.77 3.93 -12.91
C ALA A 52 13.45 3.14 -12.73
N LYS A 53 12.41 3.78 -12.20
CA LYS A 53 11.09 3.16 -11.96
C LYS A 53 10.06 3.41 -13.05
N LEU A 54 10.08 4.59 -13.68
CA LEU A 54 9.12 5.02 -14.69
C LEU A 54 9.65 4.91 -16.13
N GLY A 55 10.96 4.77 -16.31
CA GLY A 55 11.65 4.95 -17.58
C GLY A 55 11.79 6.44 -17.97
N ASP A 56 12.77 6.75 -18.83
CA ASP A 56 13.09 8.12 -19.22
C ASP A 56 11.92 8.84 -19.92
N VAL A 57 11.15 8.10 -20.72
CA VAL A 57 9.95 8.62 -21.41
C VAL A 57 8.87 9.00 -20.40
N GLY A 58 8.62 8.13 -19.41
CA GLY A 58 7.64 8.37 -18.34
C GLY A 58 8.02 9.58 -17.49
N LEU A 59 9.30 9.68 -17.08
CA LEU A 59 9.79 10.82 -16.32
C LEU A 59 9.70 12.13 -17.12
N THR A 60 9.99 12.09 -18.42
CA THR A 60 9.89 13.29 -19.27
C THR A 60 8.46 13.77 -19.39
N LYS A 61 7.49 12.86 -19.59
CA LYS A 61 6.06 13.19 -19.60
C LYS A 61 5.62 13.77 -18.25
N LEU A 62 6.04 13.15 -17.15
CA LEU A 62 5.75 13.64 -15.80
C LEU A 62 6.33 15.04 -15.56
N ARG A 63 7.58 15.30 -15.95
CA ARG A 63 8.21 16.63 -15.82
C ARG A 63 7.53 17.71 -16.65
N LYS A 64 7.08 17.39 -17.86
CA LYS A 64 6.33 18.33 -18.71
C LYS A 64 4.95 18.68 -18.15
N THR A 65 4.41 17.85 -17.28
CA THR A 65 3.05 17.97 -16.73
C THR A 65 3.03 18.27 -15.23
N LEU A 66 4.20 18.29 -14.58
CA LEU A 66 4.41 18.78 -13.22
C LEU A 66 4.08 20.27 -13.18
N GLY A 67 2.88 20.58 -12.68
CA GLY A 67 2.30 21.93 -12.71
C GLY A 67 0.82 21.93 -13.12
N LEU A 68 0.36 20.86 -13.78
CA LEU A 68 -1.06 20.63 -14.03
C LEU A 68 -1.80 20.27 -12.74
N ASN A 69 -3.08 20.64 -12.65
CA ASN A 69 -3.94 20.21 -11.56
C ASN A 69 -4.04 18.68 -11.53
N GLY A 70 -3.78 18.09 -10.36
CA GLY A 70 -3.77 16.63 -10.18
C GLY A 70 -2.41 15.95 -10.44
N ALA A 71 -1.37 16.70 -10.82
CA ALA A 71 -0.03 16.12 -10.93
C ALA A 71 0.46 15.59 -9.56
N PRO A 72 1.10 14.40 -9.52
CA PRO A 72 1.55 13.81 -8.28
C PRO A 72 2.66 14.65 -7.66
N LYS A 73 2.49 14.96 -6.38
CA LYS A 73 3.42 15.75 -5.57
C LYS A 73 4.19 14.82 -4.63
N PRO A 74 5.41 15.20 -4.23
CA PRO A 74 6.12 14.46 -3.20
C PRO A 74 5.38 14.58 -1.86
N ASP A 75 5.53 13.57 -1.01
CA ASP A 75 5.08 13.61 0.36
C ASP A 75 5.94 14.55 1.24
N ALA A 76 5.61 14.63 2.54
CA ALA A 76 6.32 15.50 3.48
C ALA A 76 7.84 15.19 3.61
N LEU A 77 8.28 14.00 3.19
CA LEU A 77 9.68 13.58 3.18
C LEU A 77 10.36 13.80 1.83
N GLY A 78 9.66 14.38 0.86
CA GLY A 78 10.18 14.60 -0.50
C GLY A 78 10.12 13.34 -1.38
N LEU A 79 9.33 12.33 -1.02
CA LEU A 79 9.24 11.06 -1.76
C LEU A 79 8.01 11.04 -2.67
N TYR A 80 8.19 10.53 -3.88
CA TYR A 80 7.12 10.33 -4.86
C TYR A 80 6.63 8.89 -4.85
N SER A 81 5.30 8.75 -4.88
CA SER A 81 4.61 7.49 -5.15
C SER A 81 4.85 7.06 -6.59
N VAL A 82 5.47 5.89 -6.80
CA VAL A 82 5.67 5.34 -8.15
C VAL A 82 4.32 4.99 -8.78
N LYS A 83 3.37 4.44 -8.02
CA LYS A 83 2.01 4.09 -8.51
C LYS A 83 1.25 5.33 -8.97
N ALA A 84 1.26 6.41 -8.19
CA ALA A 84 0.58 7.66 -8.55
C ALA A 84 1.21 8.31 -9.78
N CYS A 85 2.54 8.31 -9.88
CA CYS A 85 3.24 8.80 -11.07
C CYS A 85 2.88 8.01 -12.33
N ARG A 86 2.88 6.67 -12.29
CA ARG A 86 2.45 5.84 -13.43
C ARG A 86 1.00 6.10 -13.81
N THR A 87 0.11 6.03 -12.82
CA THR A 87 -1.33 6.25 -13.04
C THR A 87 -1.59 7.62 -13.67
N PHE A 88 -0.90 8.66 -13.22
CA PHE A 88 -1.03 9.98 -13.81
C PHE A 88 -0.55 10.00 -15.27
N ILE A 89 0.64 9.46 -15.55
CA ILE A 89 1.21 9.40 -16.91
C ILE A 89 0.30 8.60 -17.87
N ASP A 90 -0.25 7.47 -17.41
CA ASP A 90 -1.10 6.59 -18.21
C ASP A 90 -2.45 7.23 -18.54
N ASN A 91 -2.95 8.11 -17.66
CA ASN A 91 -4.18 8.88 -17.87
C ASN A 91 -3.96 10.22 -18.58
N LEU A 92 -2.71 10.60 -18.88
CA LEU A 92 -2.47 11.77 -19.74
C LEU A 92 -3.01 11.48 -21.14
N PRO A 93 -3.74 12.41 -21.76
CA PRO A 93 -4.17 12.25 -23.14
C PRO A 93 -2.93 12.01 -24.00
N SER A 94 -2.86 10.83 -24.61
CA SER A 94 -1.80 10.53 -25.59
C SER A 94 -1.92 11.57 -26.70
N ASP A 95 -0.79 12.16 -27.08
CA ASP A 95 -0.65 13.29 -28.00
C ASP A 95 -1.09 12.90 -29.43
N SER A 96 -2.40 12.65 -29.60
CA SER A 96 -3.11 12.39 -30.86
C SER A 96 -4.20 13.43 -31.11
N ALA A 97 -4.27 14.48 -30.27
CA ALA A 97 -5.07 15.67 -30.52
C ALA A 97 -4.19 16.86 -30.94
N SER A 98 -3.27 16.63 -31.87
CA SER A 98 -2.88 17.68 -32.79
C SER A 98 -4.08 17.99 -33.69
N LYS A 99 -4.84 19.05 -33.37
CA LYS A 99 -5.46 19.93 -34.37
C LYS A 99 -6.00 21.21 -33.72
N LYS A 100 -5.28 22.29 -34.00
CA LYS A 100 -5.74 23.67 -34.24
C LYS A 100 -7.07 24.14 -33.65
N ALA A 101 -7.00 25.19 -32.85
CA ALA A 101 -7.82 26.40 -32.95
C ALA A 101 -6.92 27.54 -32.40
N GLU A 102 -6.47 28.59 -33.10
CA GLU A 102 -6.99 29.39 -34.22
C GLU A 102 -8.51 29.58 -34.18
N ASN A 103 -8.98 30.43 -33.27
CA ASN A 103 -9.59 31.71 -33.63
C ASN A 103 -9.60 32.68 -32.44
#